data_AF-K8ZT17-F1
#
_entry.id   AF-K8ZT17-F1
#
_cell.length_a   1.000
_cell.length_b   1.000
_cell.length_c   1.000
_cell.angle_alpha   90.00
_cell.angle_beta   90.00
_cell.angle_gamma   90.00
#
_symmetry.space_group_name_H-M   'P 1'
#
loop_
_entity.id
_entity.type
_entity.pdbx_description
1 polymer ?
#
loop_
_entity_poly.entity_id
_entity_poly.type
_entity_poly.pdbx_seq_one_letter_code
_entity_poly.pdbx_strand_id
1 'polypeptide(L)'
;MGYRLRGALNYQDILPSTIITPSLSFRHDVYGFSQNFQEGQMSVSAALSMTYQQKYTTEIAYNNFFGSNEFSTIDDRDFVSLAFKANF
;
A
#
# COMPACT_ATOMS: atom_id res chain seq x y z
N MET A 1 14.27 -5.89 14.08
CA MET A 1 14.60 -4.65 13.33
C MET A 1 14.10 -4.81 11.91
N GLY A 2 13.49 -3.78 11.33
CA GLY A 2 13.00 -3.79 9.95
C GLY A 2 12.94 -2.38 9.39
N TYR A 3 12.79 -2.24 8.08
CA TYR A 3 12.69 -0.95 7.41
C TYR A 3 11.45 -0.89 6.53
N ARG A 4 10.90 0.31 6.44
CA ARG A 4 9.72 0.63 5.64
C ARG A 4 10.02 1.87 4.83
N LEU A 5 9.72 1.81 3.54
CA LEU A 5 9.89 2.90 2.59
C LEU A 5 8.56 3.16 1.90
N ARG A 6 8.24 4.43 1.68
CA ARG A 6 7.06 4.83 0.91
C ARG A 6 7.39 6.03 0.04
N GLY A 7 7.11 5.90 -1.25
CA GLY A 7 7.09 6.99 -2.21
C GLY A 7 5.64 7.28 -2.64
N ALA A 8 5.30 8.55 -2.79
CA ALA A 8 4.03 8.98 -3.35
C ALA A 8 4.25 10.24 -4.17
N LEU A 9 3.62 10.32 -5.33
CA LEU A 9 3.66 11.49 -6.20
C LEU A 9 2.26 12.10 -6.21
N ASN A 10 2.17 13.43 -6.12
CA ASN A 10 0.89 14.14 -6.19
C ASN A 10 0.82 14.91 -7.50
N TYR A 11 -0.07 14.47 -8.37
CA TYR A 11 -0.38 15.16 -9.61
C TYR A 11 -1.69 15.92 -9.45
N GLN A 12 -1.58 17.25 -9.44
CA GLN A 12 -2.72 18.15 -9.36
C GLN A 12 -3.05 18.66 -10.75
N ASP A 13 -4.34 18.81 -11.04
CA ASP A 13 -4.85 19.48 -12.25
C ASP A 13 -4.43 18.88 -13.59
N ILE A 14 -3.97 17.61 -13.63
CA ILE A 14 -3.86 16.84 -14.89
C ILE A 14 -5.25 16.66 -15.51
N LEU A 15 -6.26 16.48 -14.65
CA LEU A 15 -7.67 16.50 -15.00
C LEU A 15 -8.35 17.59 -14.15
N PRO A 16 -9.33 18.34 -14.69
CA PRO A 16 -9.99 19.40 -13.95
C PRO A 16 -10.50 18.92 -12.59
N SER A 17 -10.16 19.67 -11.54
CA SER A 17 -10.60 19.43 -10.17
C SER A 17 -10.26 18.02 -9.65
N THR A 18 -9.20 17.40 -10.16
CA THR A 18 -8.81 16.05 -9.77
C THR A 18 -7.37 16.02 -9.30
N ILE A 19 -7.13 15.30 -8.20
CA ILE A 19 -5.80 15.00 -7.68
C ILE A 19 -5.57 13.50 -7.86
N ILE A 20 -4.50 13.15 -8.57
CA ILE A 20 -4.11 11.75 -8.78
C ILE A 20 -2.82 11.50 -8.00
N THR A 21 -2.83 10.48 -7.16
CA THR A 21 -1.72 10.13 -6.28
C THR A 21 -1.34 8.66 -6.45
N PRO A 22 -0.43 8.33 -7.39
CA PRO A 22 0.23 7.03 -7.38
C PRO A 22 1.19 6.96 -6.18
N SER A 23 1.22 5.81 -5.51
CA SER A 23 2.12 5.55 -4.41
C SER A 23 2.63 4.12 -4.43
N LEU A 24 3.84 3.93 -3.92
CA LEU A 24 4.48 2.66 -3.78
C LEU A 24 5.08 2.57 -2.39
N SER A 25 4.82 1.48 -1.67
CA SER A 25 5.41 1.20 -0.37
C SER A 25 6.11 -0.14 -0.38
N PHE A 26 7.20 -0.21 0.36
CA PHE A 26 7.99 -1.41 0.55
C PHE A 26 8.26 -1.59 2.05
N ARG A 27 8.19 -2.82 2.52
CA ARG A 27 8.53 -3.21 3.88
C ARG A 27 9.41 -4.44 3.84
N HIS A 28 10.42 -4.46 4.71
CA HIS A 28 11.22 -5.64 4.98
C HIS A 28 11.50 -5.75 6.47
N ASP A 29 11.10 -6.88 7.02
CA ASP A 29 11.23 -7.24 8.41
C ASP A 29 12.51 -8.08 8.59
N VAL A 30 13.64 -7.43 8.92
CA VAL A 30 14.99 -8.02 8.85
C VAL A 30 15.30 -9.02 9.98
N TYR A 31 14.86 -8.75 11.21
CA TYR A 31 15.17 -9.61 12.38
C TYR A 31 14.11 -9.56 13.47
N GLY A 32 13.76 -10.72 14.05
CA GLY A 32 12.89 -10.85 15.20
C GLY A 32 11.48 -11.36 14.85
N PHE A 33 10.73 -11.75 15.87
CA PHE A 33 9.38 -12.30 15.74
C PHE A 33 8.42 -11.60 16.72
N SER A 34 7.24 -11.21 16.24
CA SER A 34 6.14 -10.70 17.06
C SER A 34 4.81 -11.01 16.38
N GLN A 35 3.69 -10.69 17.03
CA GLN A 35 2.35 -10.90 16.44
C GLN A 35 2.15 -10.23 15.06
N ASN A 36 2.89 -9.16 14.73
CA ASN A 36 2.77 -8.44 13.46
C ASN A 36 4.10 -8.34 12.69
N PHE A 37 5.12 -9.10 13.09
CA PHE A 37 6.46 -9.00 12.52
C PHE A 37 7.04 -10.40 12.39
N GLN A 38 7.46 -10.75 11.19
CA GLN A 38 8.07 -12.04 10.91
C GLN A 38 9.41 -11.81 10.24
N GLU A 39 10.43 -12.46 10.79
CA GLU A 39 11.79 -12.37 10.26
C GLU A 39 11.86 -12.81 8.80
N GLY A 40 12.50 -11.98 7.98
CA GLY A 40 12.66 -12.17 6.54
C GLY A 40 11.39 -11.91 5.73
N GLN A 41 10.29 -11.46 6.34
CA GLN A 41 9.07 -11.14 5.61
C GLN A 41 9.22 -9.79 4.87
N MET A 42 8.82 -9.78 3.61
CA MET A 42 8.85 -8.61 2.74
C MET A 42 7.45 -8.36 2.18
N SER A 43 7.16 -7.09 1.90
CA SER A 43 5.96 -6.74 1.15
C SER A 43 6.19 -5.51 0.29
N VAL A 44 5.51 -5.51 -0.85
CA VAL A 44 5.40 -4.35 -1.73
C VAL A 44 3.94 -4.04 -1.95
N SER A 45 3.60 -2.76 -1.94
CA SER A 45 2.26 -2.30 -2.26
C SER A 45 2.34 -1.19 -3.28
N ALA A 46 1.49 -1.26 -4.28
CA ALA A 46 1.27 -0.19 -5.24
C ALA A 46 -0.17 0.28 -5.10
N ALA A 47 -0.39 1.59 -5.07
CA ALA A 47 -1.72 2.16 -4.97
C ALA A 47 -1.86 3.37 -5.89
N LEU A 48 -3.07 3.57 -6.41
CA LEU A 48 -3.47 4.74 -7.17
C LEU A 48 -4.72 5.32 -6.52
N SER A 49 -4.61 6.54 -6.02
CA SER A 49 -5.72 7.30 -5.46
C SER A 49 -6.11 8.43 -6.42
N MET A 50 -7.40 8.64 -6.61
CA MET A 50 -7.97 9.73 -7.38
C MET A 50 -8.99 10.46 -6.51
N THR A 51 -8.78 11.75 -6.30
CA THR A 51 -9.68 12.60 -5.53
C THR A 51 -10.28 13.68 -6.42
N TYR A 52 -11.59 13.65 -6.60
CA TYR A 52 -12.36 14.61 -7.37
C TYR A 52 -13.01 15.66 -6.45
N GLN A 53 -12.78 16.93 -6.77
CA GLN A 53 -13.25 18.11 -6.04
C GLN A 53 -12.98 18.09 -4.53
N GLN A 54 -11.98 17.34 -4.07
CA GLN A 54 -11.71 17.09 -2.63
C GLN A 54 -12.90 16.47 -1.88
N LYS A 55 -13.90 15.94 -2.62
CA LYS A 55 -15.14 15.37 -2.07
C LYS A 55 -15.22 13.88 -2.27
N TYR A 56 -14.85 13.39 -3.46
CA TYR A 56 -14.96 11.99 -3.83
C TYR A 56 -13.58 11.40 -4.06
N THR A 57 -13.18 10.45 -3.24
CA THR A 57 -11.89 9.76 -3.39
C THR A 57 -12.14 8.31 -3.75
N THR A 58 -11.52 7.87 -4.84
CA THR A 58 -11.47 6.46 -5.25
C THR A 58 -10.03 5.99 -5.15
N GLU A 59 -9.80 4.81 -4.58
CA GLU A 59 -8.47 4.24 -4.44
C GLU A 59 -8.47 2.77 -4.85
N ILE A 60 -7.50 2.40 -5.66
CA ILE A 60 -7.15 1.00 -5.94
C ILE A 60 -5.76 0.74 -5.41
N ALA A 61 -5.59 -0.36 -4.69
CA ALA A 61 -4.28 -0.78 -4.20
C ALA A 61 -4.10 -2.28 -4.40
N TYR A 62 -2.87 -2.66 -4.74
CA TYR A 62 -2.42 -4.04 -4.83
C TYR A 62 -1.29 -4.22 -3.82
N ASN A 63 -1.39 -5.28 -3.03
CA ASN A 63 -0.41 -5.65 -2.02
C ASN A 63 0.09 -7.05 -2.33
N ASN A 64 1.40 -7.22 -2.29
CA ASN A 64 2.05 -8.50 -2.50
C ASN A 64 3.06 -8.74 -1.37
N PHE A 65 3.07 -9.96 -0.84
CA PHE A 65 3.92 -10.39 0.28
C PHE A 65 4.82 -11.52 -0.21
N PHE A 66 6.11 -11.46 0.15
CA PHE A 66 7.13 -12.41 -0.30
C PHE A 66 8.26 -12.51 0.74
N GLY A 67 9.16 -13.49 0.61
CA GLY A 67 10.30 -13.68 1.53
C GLY A 67 10.15 -14.89 2.46
N SER A 68 10.75 -14.83 3.65
CA SER A 68 10.74 -15.94 4.60
C SER A 68 9.38 -16.12 5.26
N ASN A 69 8.78 -17.29 5.03
CA ASN A 69 7.45 -17.66 5.52
C ASN A 69 7.45 -18.90 6.41
N GLU A 70 8.60 -19.34 6.98
CA GLU A 70 8.72 -20.59 7.75
C GLU A 70 7.72 -20.74 8.92
N PHE A 71 7.22 -19.63 9.47
CA PHE A 71 6.17 -19.62 10.50
C PHE A 71 4.93 -18.81 10.11
N SER A 72 4.82 -18.34 8.85
CA SER A 72 3.71 -17.46 8.43
C SER A 72 2.54 -18.26 7.90
N THR A 73 1.34 -18.00 8.44
CA THR A 73 0.08 -18.38 7.76
C THR A 73 -0.32 -17.35 6.67
N ILE A 74 0.58 -16.43 6.32
CA ILE A 74 0.41 -15.33 5.35
C ILE A 74 1.16 -15.66 4.04
N ASP A 75 1.50 -16.93 3.82
CA ASP A 75 1.99 -17.39 2.51
C ASP A 75 0.94 -17.08 1.43
N ASP A 76 1.36 -16.46 0.33
CA ASP A 76 0.53 -16.11 -0.84
C ASP A 76 -0.75 -15.29 -0.57
N ARG A 77 -0.74 -14.37 0.41
CA ARG A 77 -1.87 -13.42 0.62
C ARG A 77 -1.71 -12.12 -0.14
N ASP A 78 -1.43 -12.19 -1.44
CA ASP A 78 -1.61 -11.03 -2.28
C ASP A 78 -3.09 -10.66 -2.40
N PHE A 79 -3.38 -9.36 -2.41
CA PHE A 79 -4.76 -8.90 -2.53
C PHE A 79 -4.84 -7.56 -3.24
N VAL A 80 -5.96 -7.37 -3.93
CA VAL A 80 -6.38 -6.08 -4.46
C VAL A 80 -7.45 -5.52 -3.54
N SER A 81 -7.34 -4.24 -3.21
CA SER A 81 -8.37 -3.49 -2.49
C SER A 81 -8.89 -2.35 -3.34
N LEU A 82 -10.19 -2.15 -3.28
CA LEU A 82 -10.88 -1.01 -3.86
C LEU A 82 -11.59 -0.26 -2.72
N ALA A 83 -11.41 1.06 -2.68
CA ALA A 83 -12.03 1.92 -1.69
C ALA A 83 -12.66 3.15 -2.35
N PHE A 84 -13.84 3.53 -1.86
CA PHE A 84 -14.52 4.75 -2.25
C PHE A 84 -14.87 5.56 -0.99
N LYS A 85 -14.63 6.87 -1.03
CA LYS A 85 -14.85 7.78 0.10
C LYS A 85 -15.58 9.03 -0.41
N ALA A 86 -16.56 9.50 0.35
CA ALA A 86 -17.28 10.74 0.09
C ALA A 86 -17.28 11.62 1.35
N ASN A 87 -16.95 12.90 1.21
CA ASN A 87 -17.06 13.92 2.25
C ASN A 87 -18.20 14.88 1.90
N PHE A 88 -19.08 15.11 2.88
CA PHE A 88 -20.30 15.92 2.77
C PHE A 88 -20.18 17.19 3.63
#